data_AF-A0A2V8CDH7-F1
#
_entry.id   AF-A0A2V8CDH7-F1
#
_cell.length_a   1.000
_cell.length_b   1.000
_cell.length_c   1.000
_cell.angle_alpha   90.00
_cell.angle_beta   90.00
_cell.angle_gamma   90.00
#
_symmetry.space_group_name_H-M   'P 1'
#
loop_
_entity.id
_entity.type
_entity.pdbx_description
1 polymer ?
#
loop_
_entity_poly.entity_id
_entity_poly.type
_entity_poly.pdbx_seq_one_letter_code
_entity_poly.pdbx_strand_id
1 'polypeptide(L)'
;MAPLCSFCGNRRLDQLIRAGARDYWICWRCVARPVAEDVVQAGMPCTFCEHPIDGDSRSIVIARRGAVLCNECLRVCFQIIKEERARRGKSPA
;
A
#
# COMPACT_ATOMS: atom_id res chain seq x y z
N MET A 1 1.91 -16.97 10.57
CA MET A 1 0.79 -16.35 9.84
C MET A 1 1.25 -16.14 8.40
N ALA A 2 0.50 -16.58 7.39
CA ALA A 2 0.96 -16.51 6.00
C ALA A 2 0.95 -15.04 5.49
N PRO A 3 1.98 -14.61 4.71
CA PRO A 3 2.01 -13.26 4.15
C PRO A 3 0.80 -13.00 3.25
N LEU A 4 0.11 -11.89 3.48
CA LEU A 4 -0.98 -11.44 2.63
C LEU A 4 -0.91 -9.93 2.47
N CYS A 5 -1.29 -9.43 1.30
CA CYS A 5 -1.34 -8.01 1.07
C CYS A 5 -2.31 -7.35 2.07
N SER A 6 -1.81 -6.44 2.90
CA SER A 6 -2.59 -5.68 3.88
C SER A 6 -3.73 -4.89 3.22
N PHE A 7 -3.62 -4.64 1.91
CA PHE A 7 -4.64 -3.97 1.12
C PHE A 7 -5.69 -4.99 0.64
N CYS A 8 -5.37 -5.80 -0.37
CA CYS A 8 -6.37 -6.62 -1.06
C CYS A 8 -6.47 -8.08 -0.56
N GLY A 9 -5.64 -8.47 0.41
CA GLY A 9 -5.55 -9.85 0.90
C GLY A 9 -4.87 -10.83 -0.07
N ASN A 10 -4.24 -10.36 -1.15
CA ASN A 10 -3.51 -11.22 -2.09
C ASN A 10 -2.41 -12.00 -1.37
N ARG A 11 -2.31 -13.31 -1.63
CA ARG A 11 -1.35 -14.23 -0.99
C ARG A 11 -0.17 -14.64 -1.89
N ARG A 12 -0.13 -14.13 -3.13
CA ARG A 12 0.92 -14.44 -4.11
C ARG A 12 2.26 -13.84 -3.66
N LEU A 13 3.11 -14.66 -3.05
CA LEU A 13 4.39 -14.26 -2.44
C LEU A 13 5.34 -13.54 -3.41
N ASP A 14 5.34 -13.94 -4.68
CA ASP A 14 6.12 -13.31 -5.76
C ASP A 14 5.75 -11.84 -5.99
N GLN A 15 4.52 -11.47 -5.60
CA GLN A 15 3.96 -10.12 -5.77
C GLN A 15 3.97 -9.31 -4.48
N LEU A 16 4.31 -9.92 -3.34
CA LEU A 16 4.31 -9.29 -2.04
C LEU A 16 5.68 -8.73 -1.68
N ILE A 17 5.65 -7.54 -1.09
CA ILE A 17 6.82 -6.83 -0.60
C ILE A 17 6.54 -6.41 0.83
N ARG A 18 7.51 -6.60 1.72
CA ARG A 18 7.42 -6.16 3.10
C ARG A 18 7.57 -4.65 3.17
N ALA A 19 6.63 -3.96 3.82
CA ALA A 19 6.62 -2.50 3.93
C ALA A 19 6.85 -2.08 5.39
N GLY A 20 8.03 -1.52 5.66
CA GLY A 20 8.38 -0.97 6.97
C GLY A 20 8.76 -2.01 8.03
N ALA A 21 8.73 -1.57 9.30
CA ALA A 21 9.17 -2.36 10.46
C ALA A 21 8.10 -3.31 11.02
N ARG A 22 6.81 -3.00 10.81
CA ARG A 22 5.69 -3.89 11.16
C ARG A 22 5.53 -4.96 10.06
N ASP A 23 4.92 -6.10 10.36
CA ASP A 23 4.67 -7.21 9.41
C ASP A 23 3.61 -6.89 8.34
N TYR A 24 3.68 -5.69 7.76
CA TYR A 24 2.84 -5.31 6.64
C TYR A 24 3.44 -5.81 5.33
N TRP A 25 2.57 -6.37 4.51
CA TRP A 25 2.90 -6.81 3.17
C TRP A 25 2.04 -6.06 2.18
N ILE A 26 2.65 -5.53 1.12
CA ILE A 26 1.96 -4.79 0.07
C ILE A 26 2.19 -5.50 -1.26
N CYS A 27 1.16 -5.58 -2.10
CA CYS A 27 1.33 -6.09 -3.46
C CYS A 27 1.49 -4.92 -4.43
N TRP A 28 2.31 -5.14 -5.47
CA TRP A 28 2.58 -4.11 -6.47
C TRP A 28 1.31 -3.56 -7.12
N ARG A 29 0.28 -4.40 -7.30
CA ARG A 29 -0.95 -4.03 -8.01
C ARG A 29 -1.76 -2.98 -7.27
N CYS A 30 -1.88 -3.12 -5.95
CA CYS A 30 -2.63 -2.17 -5.12
C CYS A 30 -1.96 -0.80 -5.03
N VAL A 31 -0.62 -0.77 -5.12
CA VAL A 31 0.11 0.50 -5.07
C VAL A 31 0.21 1.12 -6.46
N ALA A 32 0.50 0.35 -7.51
CA ALA A 32 0.65 0.87 -8.87
C ALA A 32 -0.66 1.39 -9.47
N ARG A 33 -1.79 0.83 -9.05
CA ARG A 33 -3.13 1.23 -9.50
C ARG A 33 -4.03 1.36 -8.28
N PRO A 34 -3.85 2.43 -7.49
CA PRO A 34 -4.72 2.68 -6.35
C PRO A 34 -6.14 2.91 -6.86
N VAL A 35 -7.12 2.27 -6.23
CA VAL A 35 -8.53 2.57 -6.47
C VAL A 35 -8.92 3.61 -5.44
N ALA A 36 -9.24 4.82 -5.91
CA ALA A 36 -9.97 5.80 -5.11
C ALA A 36 -11.43 5.37 -5.12
N GLU A 37 -11.91 4.83 -4.00
CA GLU A 37 -13.34 4.75 -3.76
C GLU A 37 -13.74 6.08 -3.10
N ASP A 38 -14.71 6.77 -3.70
CA ASP A 38 -15.09 8.17 -3.45
C ASP A 38 -15.60 8.48 -2.02
N VAL A 39 -15.50 7.53 -1.07
CA VAL A 39 -16.16 7.63 0.24
C VAL A 39 -15.23 7.25 1.39
N VAL A 40 -14.02 7.78 1.41
CA VAL A 40 -13.31 7.85 2.70
C VAL A 40 -13.70 9.16 3.37
N GLN A 41 -14.51 9.01 4.43
CA GLN A 41 -14.86 10.10 5.32
C GLN A 41 -13.58 10.76 5.85
N ALA A 42 -13.53 12.09 5.74
CA ALA A 42 -12.50 12.91 6.38
C ALA A 42 -12.38 12.52 7.87
N GLY A 43 -11.14 12.43 8.37
CA GLY A 43 -10.87 12.04 9.75
C GLY A 43 -10.69 10.55 10.00
N MET A 44 -10.90 9.66 9.01
CA MET A 44 -10.48 8.25 9.17
C MET A 44 -8.95 8.15 9.33
N PRO A 45 -8.42 7.26 10.18
CA PRO A 45 -6.99 7.12 10.38
C PRO A 45 -6.32 6.34 9.24
N CYS A 46 -5.15 6.79 8.82
CA CYS A 46 -4.27 6.04 7.92
C CYS A 46 -3.82 4.72 8.58
N THR A 47 -3.89 3.61 7.86
CA THR A 47 -3.52 2.27 8.34
C THR A 47 -2.04 2.15 8.72
N PHE A 48 -1.16 3.02 8.19
CA PHE A 48 0.28 2.97 8.49
C PHE A 48 0.72 3.96 9.55
N CYS A 49 0.46 5.24 9.33
CA CYS A 49 0.92 6.30 10.23
C CYS A 49 -0.10 6.67 11.29
N GLU A 50 -1.32 6.13 11.25
CA GLU A 50 -2.40 6.38 12.21
C GLU A 50 -2.88 7.85 12.26
N HIS A 51 -2.34 8.72 11.38
CA HIS A 51 -2.77 10.11 11.24
C HIS A 51 -4.11 10.18 10.50
N PRO A 52 -5.00 11.13 10.86
CA PRO A 52 -6.27 11.33 10.18
C PRO A 52 -6.07 11.75 8.73
N ILE A 53 -6.94 11.29 7.84
CA ILE A 53 -6.97 11.71 6.43
C ILE A 53 -7.68 13.05 6.30
N ASP A 54 -7.01 14.02 5.69
CA ASP A 54 -7.60 15.32 5.33
C ASP A 54 -8.62 15.14 4.20
N GLY A 55 -9.82 15.70 4.39
CA GLY A 55 -10.97 15.55 3.48
C GLY A 55 -10.77 16.06 2.05
N ASP A 56 -9.75 16.89 1.81
CA ASP A 56 -9.40 17.40 0.48
C ASP A 56 -8.43 16.49 -0.30
N SER A 57 -7.92 15.43 0.35
CA SER A 57 -6.93 14.54 -0.25
C SER A 57 -7.59 13.57 -1.23
N ARG A 58 -7.56 13.91 -2.52
CA ARG A 58 -8.01 13.08 -3.68
C ARG A 58 -7.28 11.73 -3.87
N SER A 59 -6.65 11.16 -2.86
CA SER A 59 -5.72 10.04 -3.03
C SER A 59 -5.80 9.06 -1.88
N ILE A 60 -6.90 8.30 -1.85
CA ILE A 60 -7.12 7.30 -0.81
C ILE A 60 -7.24 5.95 -1.48
N VAL A 61 -6.42 4.99 -1.07
CA VAL A 61 -6.52 3.62 -1.53
C VAL A 61 -7.47 2.91 -0.58
N ILE A 62 -8.72 2.68 -1.01
CA ILE A 62 -9.54 1.67 -0.36
C ILE A 62 -9.13 0.35 -0.98
N ALA A 63 -8.68 -0.55 -0.14
CA ALA A 63 -8.56 -1.92 -0.54
C ALA A 63 -9.78 -2.68 -0.04
N ARG A 64 -10.22 -3.73 -0.75
CA ARG A 64 -11.38 -4.60 -0.47
C ARG A 64 -11.51 -5.14 0.99
N ARG A 65 -10.57 -4.81 1.90
CA ARG A 65 -10.60 -5.09 3.34
C ARG A 65 -10.61 -3.83 4.25
N GLY A 66 -10.94 -2.66 3.73
CA GLY A 66 -11.11 -1.43 4.52
C GLY A 66 -9.80 -0.76 4.96
N ALA A 67 -8.68 -1.03 4.27
CA ALA A 67 -7.45 -0.28 4.51
C ALA A 67 -7.59 1.14 3.95
N VAL A 68 -7.10 2.13 4.70
CA VAL A 68 -7.12 3.55 4.36
C VAL A 68 -5.69 4.07 4.37
N LEU A 69 -5.26 4.78 3.33
CA LEU A 69 -3.91 5.36 3.26
C LEU A 69 -3.96 6.86 2.99
N CYS A 70 -3.07 7.60 3.66
CA CYS A 70 -2.74 8.97 3.26
C CYS A 70 -1.82 9.00 2.04
N ASN A 71 -1.76 10.14 1.37
CA ASN A 71 -0.93 10.34 0.17
C ASN A 71 0.57 10.10 0.47
N GLU A 72 1.05 10.54 1.63
CA GLU A 72 2.45 10.34 2.02
C GLU A 72 2.82 8.86 2.16
N CYS A 73 2.03 8.08 2.91
CA CYS A 73 2.25 6.64 3.03
C CYS A 73 2.11 5.93 1.68
N LEU A 74 1.21 6.39 0.81
CA LEU A 74 1.10 5.86 -0.55
C LEU A 74 2.38 6.13 -1.37
N ARG A 75 2.95 7.34 -1.29
CA ARG A 75 4.22 7.68 -1.96
C ARG A 75 5.37 6.81 -1.47
N VAL A 76 5.45 6.56 -0.16
CA VAL A 76 6.45 5.65 0.43
C VAL A 76 6.28 4.24 -0.11
N CYS A 77 5.04 3.72 -0.16
CA CYS A 77 4.76 2.41 -0.76
C CYS A 77 5.21 2.34 -2.23
N PHE A 78 4.99 3.42 -3.00
CA PHE A 78 5.45 3.53 -4.39
C PHE A 78 6.98 3.46 -4.51
N GLN A 79 7.70 4.18 -3.66
CA GLN A 79 9.17 4.16 -3.64
C GLN A 79 9.69 2.75 -3.33
N ILE A 80 9.16 2.09 -2.30
CA ILE A 80 9.54 0.73 -1.93
C ILE A 80 9.36 -0.24 -3.11
N ILE A 81 8.22 -0.21 -3.79
CA ILE A 81 7.98 -1.08 -4.96
C ILE A 81 8.93 -0.76 -6.11
N LYS A 82 9.18 0.52 -6.37
CA LYS A 82 10.08 0.95 -7.44
C LYS A 82 11.50 0.43 -7.19
N GLU A 83 11.99 0.57 -5.96
CA GLU A 83 13.31 0.09 -5.54
C GLU A 83 13.41 -1.43 -5.60
N GLU A 84 12.41 -2.15 -5.08
CA GLU A 84 12.38 -3.62 -5.13
C GLU A 84 12.34 -4.16 -6.55
N ARG A 85 11.57 -3.53 -7.44
CA ARG A 85 11.56 -3.90 -8.86
C ARG A 85 12.90 -3.61 -9.52
N ALA A 86 13.53 -2.48 -9.20
CA ALA A 86 14.86 -2.16 -9.70
C ALA A 86 15.91 -3.18 -9.19
N ARG A 87 15.83 -3.63 -7.93
CA ARG A 87 16.68 -4.69 -7.38
C ARG A 87 16.48 -6.03 -8.10
N ARG A 88 15.24 -6.45 -8.30
CA ARG A 88 14.91 -7.72 -8.98
C ARG A 88 15.26 -7.70 -10.47
N GLY A 89 15.03 -6.58 -11.15
CA GLY A 89 15.40 -6.40 -12.56
C GLY A 89 16.90 -6.23 -12.80
N LYS A 90 17.68 -5.90 -11.75
CA LYS A 90 19.15 -5.84 -11.79
C LYS A 90 19.85 -7.13 -11.40
N SER A 91 19.13 -8.21 -11.07
CA SER A 91 19.79 -9.52 -10.88
C SER A 91 20.45 -9.90 -12.20
N PRO A 92 21.80 -9.85 -12.29
CA PRO A 92 22.47 -10.41 -13.44
C PRO A 92 22.28 -11.92 -13.32
N ALA A 93 21.69 -12.52 -14.35
CA ALA A 93 21.90 -13.93 -14.62
C ALA A 93 23.41 -14.19 -14.85
#